data_AF-A0A081A567-F1
#
_entry.id   AF-A0A081A567-F1
#
_cell.length_a   1.000
_cell.length_b   1.000
_cell.length_c   1.000
_cell.angle_alpha   90.00
_cell.angle_beta   90.00
_cell.angle_gamma   90.00
#
_symmetry.space_group_name_H-M   'P 1'
#
loop_
_entity.id
_entity.type
_entity.pdbx_description
1 polymer ?
#
loop_
_entity_poly.entity_id
_entity_poly.type
_entity_poly.pdbx_seq_one_letter_code
_entity_poly.pdbx_strand_id
1 'polypeptide(L)'
;MWVRRPQALRLGQRPGREIVSVTTREYRHLAGFNRFRAWNESQKMKFPEYKKVIDGMPSFKTASYEQYLEPLEYFWQHAAYLLQFCKDRPYLKWRFFQKRMARVAVDTLARRIVPTVSRLTCVAYGDWSRRDGIKGHAPIPVKGLKEALQKRATCHQSLSSVQCPTPVFPKSVDNPKRKKVKGKVLPRDWFQTEIQSRHCHVVLLCENKICQAMYWDRAVNAAINMLELLKSEVQGRGRMQPFKRS
;
A
#
# COMPACT_ATOMS: atom_id res chain seq x y z
N MET A 1 23.90 0.78 -1.36
CA MET A 1 23.85 0.97 -2.83
C MET A 1 22.54 1.64 -3.20
N TRP A 2 22.59 2.95 -3.47
CA TRP A 2 21.42 3.74 -3.87
C TRP A 2 21.18 3.52 -5.35
N VAL A 3 20.20 2.68 -5.70
CA VAL A 3 19.69 2.64 -7.06
C VAL A 3 18.96 3.97 -7.28
N ARG A 4 19.65 4.96 -7.87
CA ARG A 4 18.97 6.06 -8.55
C ARG A 4 17.96 5.40 -9.47
N ARG A 5 16.67 5.63 -9.24
CA ARG A 5 15.66 5.29 -10.25
C ARG A 5 16.10 6.04 -11.50
N PRO A 6 16.47 5.35 -12.59
CA PRO A 6 16.49 6.03 -13.86
C PRO A 6 15.09 6.63 -14.03
N GLN A 7 14.98 7.80 -14.67
CA GLN A 7 13.77 8.14 -15.40
C GLN A 7 13.62 7.13 -16.54
N ALA A 8 13.47 5.85 -16.19
CA ALA A 8 13.06 4.82 -17.11
C ALA A 8 11.66 5.26 -17.52
N LEU A 9 11.55 5.64 -18.79
CA LEU A 9 10.32 5.59 -19.58
C LEU A 9 9.36 4.65 -18.88
N ARG A 10 8.20 5.16 -18.41
CA ARG A 10 7.22 4.40 -17.63
C ARG A 10 6.86 3.13 -18.42
N LEU A 11 7.56 2.04 -18.13
CA LEU A 11 7.44 0.75 -18.82
C LEU A 11 5.98 0.32 -18.67
N GLY A 12 5.21 0.44 -19.75
CA GLY A 12 3.79 0.14 -19.78
C GLY A 12 2.83 1.30 -20.08
N GLN A 13 3.31 2.52 -20.39
CA GLN A 13 2.43 3.55 -20.95
C GLN A 13 1.96 3.14 -22.35
N ARG A 14 0.75 2.57 -22.44
CA ARG A 14 0.00 2.60 -23.70
C ARG A 14 -0.18 4.08 -24.08
N PRO A 15 0.14 4.50 -25.31
CA PRO A 15 -0.08 5.88 -25.74
C PRO A 15 -1.53 6.30 -25.47
N GLY A 16 -1.72 7.48 -24.87
CA GLY A 16 -3.05 8.05 -24.58
C GLY A 16 -3.64 7.77 -23.18
N ARG A 17 -2.94 7.08 -22.26
CA ARG A 17 -3.42 6.91 -20.87
C ARG A 17 -2.70 7.84 -19.88
N GLU A 18 -3.44 8.76 -19.27
CA GLU A 18 -2.96 9.55 -18.15
C GLU A 18 -2.83 8.68 -16.89
N ILE A 19 -1.69 8.77 -16.20
CA ILE A 19 -1.45 8.05 -14.95
C ILE A 19 -1.33 9.08 -13.83
N VAL A 20 -2.35 9.12 -12.98
CA VAL A 20 -2.31 9.84 -11.71
C VAL A 20 -1.81 8.89 -10.64
N SER A 21 -0.68 9.22 -10.03
CA SER A 21 -0.10 8.41 -8.94
C SER A 21 -0.33 9.08 -7.58
N VAL A 22 -0.63 8.27 -6.57
CA VAL A 22 -0.75 8.68 -5.17
C VAL A 22 0.05 7.68 -4.34
N THR A 23 0.91 8.17 -3.45
CA THR A 23 1.76 7.29 -2.63
C THR A 23 1.40 7.37 -1.14
N THR A 24 1.65 6.29 -0.41
CA THR A 24 1.49 6.27 1.05
C THR A 24 2.39 7.29 1.75
N ARG A 25 3.59 7.54 1.20
CA ARG A 25 4.53 8.55 1.73
C ARG A 25 3.91 9.94 1.63
N GLU A 26 3.35 10.27 0.48
CA GLU A 26 2.69 11.54 0.23
C GLU A 26 1.48 11.73 1.16
N TYR A 27 0.59 10.74 1.25
CA TYR A 27 -0.53 10.79 2.19
C TYR A 27 -0.05 11.07 3.62
N ARG A 28 0.98 10.37 4.09
CA ARG A 28 1.52 10.55 5.46
C ARG A 28 2.09 11.95 5.68
N HIS A 29 2.69 12.53 4.64
CA HIS A 29 3.18 13.90 4.68
C HIS A 29 2.01 14.88 4.82
N LEU A 30 1.00 14.79 3.95
CA LEU A 30 -0.18 15.64 3.97
C LEU A 30 -1.00 15.49 5.26
N ALA A 31 -1.13 14.27 5.78
CA ALA A 31 -1.87 13.98 7.00
C ALA A 31 -1.11 14.35 8.29
N GLY A 32 0.09 14.94 8.18
CA GLY A 32 0.83 15.47 9.33
C GLY A 32 1.52 14.42 10.20
N PHE A 33 1.65 13.16 9.75
CA PHE A 33 2.31 12.11 10.53
C PHE A 33 3.78 12.42 10.81
N ASN A 34 4.49 13.01 9.84
CA ASN A 34 5.88 13.39 10.04
C ASN A 34 6.02 14.56 11.03
N ARG A 35 5.08 15.51 11.03
CA ARG A 35 5.05 16.62 12.00
C ARG A 35 4.84 16.10 13.42
N PHE A 36 3.89 15.19 13.59
CA PHE A 36 3.67 14.56 14.88
C PHE A 36 4.87 13.72 15.34
N ARG A 37 5.48 12.95 14.43
CA ARG A 37 6.71 12.19 14.75
C ARG A 37 7.81 13.14 15.24
N ALA A 38 8.08 14.22 14.50
CA ALA A 38 9.08 15.21 14.88
C ALA A 38 8.75 15.86 16.23
N TRP A 39 7.49 16.20 16.47
CA TRP A 39 7.04 16.71 17.75
C TRP A 39 7.27 15.71 18.89
N ASN A 40 6.92 14.44 18.70
CA ASN A 40 7.08 13.39 19.72
C ASN A 40 8.56 13.12 20.02
N GLU A 41 9.43 13.11 19.00
CA GLU A 41 10.88 13.02 19.20
C GLU A 41 11.41 14.25 19.95
N SER A 42 10.89 15.46 19.68
CA SER A 42 11.25 16.64 20.47
C SER A 42 10.86 16.51 21.95
N GLN A 43 9.75 15.82 22.26
CA GLN A 43 9.37 15.57 23.66
C GLN A 43 10.39 14.66 24.33
N LYS A 44 10.82 13.58 23.67
CA LYS A 44 11.87 12.69 24.21
C LYS A 44 13.20 13.41 24.41
N MET A 45 13.56 14.35 23.54
CA MET A 45 14.79 15.13 23.69
C MET A 45 14.72 16.13 24.85
N LYS A 46 13.57 16.80 25.03
CA LYS A 46 13.39 17.82 26.08
C LYS A 46 13.15 17.23 27.47
N PHE A 47 12.66 16.00 27.55
CA PHE A 47 12.28 15.35 28.81
C PHE A 47 13.00 13.99 28.93
N PRO A 48 14.23 13.97 29.46
CA PRO A 48 15.04 12.76 29.57
C PRO A 48 14.37 11.66 30.40
N GLU A 49 13.65 12.02 31.47
CA GLU A 49 12.89 11.05 32.29
C GLU A 49 11.78 10.38 31.49
N TYR A 50 11.05 11.15 30.68
CA TYR A 50 10.04 10.60 29.77
C TYR A 50 10.67 9.67 28.75
N LYS A 51 11.82 10.05 28.17
CA LYS A 51 12.56 9.18 27.27
C LYS A 51 12.99 7.88 27.95
N LYS A 52 13.53 7.95 29.16
CA LYS A 52 13.97 6.78 29.95
C LYS A 52 12.81 5.80 30.21
N VAL A 53 11.64 6.30 30.62
CA VAL A 53 10.44 5.48 30.86
C VAL A 53 9.95 4.83 29.56
N ILE A 54 9.95 5.57 28.45
CA ILE A 54 9.49 5.03 27.16
C ILE A 54 10.47 4.01 26.58
N ASP A 55 11.77 4.27 26.65
CA ASP A 55 12.81 3.38 26.12
C ASP A 55 12.97 2.12 26.98
N GLY A 56 12.65 2.20 28.29
CA GLY A 56 12.62 1.06 29.21
C GLY A 56 11.35 0.22 29.16
N MET A 57 10.29 0.68 28.47
CA MET A 57 9.01 -0.02 28.38
C MET A 57 9.13 -1.36 27.62
N PRO A 58 8.85 -2.51 28.27
CA PRO A 58 8.85 -3.80 27.59
C PRO A 58 7.75 -3.89 26.52
N SER A 59 7.94 -4.77 25.55
CA SER A 59 6.97 -4.93 24.45
C SER A 59 5.76 -5.74 24.92
N PHE A 60 4.57 -5.13 24.90
CA PHE A 60 3.27 -5.81 25.10
C PHE A 60 2.92 -6.91 24.07
N LYS A 61 3.76 -7.13 23.05
CA LYS A 61 3.56 -8.18 22.05
C LYS A 61 4.29 -9.45 22.47
N THR A 62 3.63 -10.22 23.32
CA THR A 62 4.11 -11.52 23.82
C THR A 62 3.11 -12.62 23.45
N ALA A 63 3.60 -13.85 23.28
CA ALA A 63 2.76 -15.02 23.07
C ALA A 63 2.45 -15.76 24.39
N SER A 64 3.18 -15.43 25.45
CA SER A 64 2.98 -15.95 26.81
C SER A 64 2.31 -14.91 27.70
N TYR A 65 1.41 -15.40 28.56
CA TYR A 65 0.72 -14.60 29.57
C TYR A 65 1.67 -14.10 30.66
N GLU A 66 2.59 -14.94 31.14
CA GLU A 66 3.57 -14.57 32.18
C GLU A 66 4.46 -13.42 31.72
N GLN A 67 4.91 -13.47 30.46
CA GLN A 67 5.69 -12.40 29.82
C GLN A 67 4.88 -11.12 29.56
N TYR A 68 3.54 -11.20 29.59
CA TYR A 68 2.68 -10.02 29.45
C TYR A 68 2.57 -9.23 30.76
N LEU A 69 2.74 -9.89 31.91
CA LEU A 69 2.67 -9.25 33.23
C LEU A 69 3.81 -8.26 33.45
N GLU A 70 5.02 -8.57 33.03
CA GLU A 70 6.19 -7.68 33.15
C GLU A 70 5.97 -6.28 32.52
N PRO A 71 5.56 -6.14 31.24
CA PRO A 71 5.20 -4.83 30.68
C PRO A 71 4.04 -4.15 31.41
N LEU A 72 3.08 -4.91 31.93
CA LEU A 72 1.92 -4.37 32.63
C LEU A 72 2.33 -3.77 33.98
N GLU A 73 3.13 -4.48 34.76
CA GLU A 73 3.68 -4.01 36.04
C GLU A 73 4.55 -2.77 35.83
N TYR A 74 5.45 -2.81 34.84
CA TYR A 74 6.28 -1.66 34.48
C TYR A 74 5.41 -0.44 34.10
N PHE A 75 4.39 -0.65 33.27
CA PHE A 75 3.47 0.42 32.91
C PHE A 75 2.75 0.97 34.13
N TRP A 76 2.28 0.10 35.04
CA TRP A 76 1.56 0.52 36.24
C TRP A 76 2.42 1.38 37.16
N GLN A 77 3.68 0.99 37.39
CA GLN A 77 4.65 1.76 38.18
C GLN A 77 4.86 3.17 37.63
N HIS A 78 4.76 3.36 36.31
CA HIS A 78 4.96 4.65 35.65
C HIS A 78 3.65 5.34 35.20
N ALA A 79 2.48 4.74 35.49
CA ALA A 79 1.21 5.19 34.93
C ALA A 79 0.86 6.62 35.33
N ALA A 80 1.00 6.96 36.62
CA ALA A 80 0.72 8.30 37.13
C ALA A 80 1.56 9.38 36.42
N TYR A 81 2.86 9.12 36.28
CA TYR A 81 3.79 10.00 35.56
C TYR A 81 3.41 10.15 34.08
N LEU A 82 3.15 9.02 33.39
CA LEU A 82 2.78 9.04 31.96
C LEU A 82 1.46 9.76 31.71
N LEU A 83 0.47 9.58 32.58
CA LEU A 83 -0.82 10.26 32.50
C LEU A 83 -0.68 11.76 32.73
N GLN A 84 0.08 12.17 33.75
CA GLN A 84 0.35 13.58 34.03
C GLN A 84 1.12 14.22 32.87
N PHE A 85 2.15 13.54 32.35
CA PHE A 85 2.89 13.98 31.17
C PHE A 85 1.97 14.15 29.95
N CYS A 86 1.02 13.23 29.74
CA CYS A 86 0.04 13.33 28.66
C CYS A 86 -0.95 14.48 28.86
N LYS A 87 -1.31 14.81 30.11
CA LYS A 87 -2.20 15.92 30.47
C LYS A 87 -1.54 17.27 30.23
N ASP A 88 -0.26 17.40 30.61
CA ASP A 88 0.50 18.65 30.50
C ASP A 88 0.98 18.96 29.07
N ARG A 89 0.75 18.03 28.14
CA ARG A 89 1.19 18.14 26.75
C ARG A 89 -0.01 18.04 25.81
N PRO A 90 0.06 18.67 24.63
CA PRO A 90 -1.05 18.73 23.68
C PRO A 90 -1.31 17.41 22.93
N TYR A 91 -1.16 16.22 23.54
CA TYR A 91 -1.39 14.93 22.87
C TYR A 91 -2.82 14.78 22.32
N LEU A 92 -3.82 15.25 23.07
CA LEU A 92 -5.23 15.26 22.60
C LEU A 92 -5.42 16.21 21.43
N LYS A 93 -4.81 17.41 21.48
CA LYS A 93 -4.81 18.36 20.36
C LYS A 93 -4.15 17.75 19.13
N TRP A 94 -3.06 17.00 19.29
CA TRP A 94 -2.40 16.28 18.20
C TRP A 94 -3.27 15.15 17.63
N ARG A 95 -3.98 14.39 18.46
CA ARG A 95 -4.95 13.38 17.99
C ARG A 95 -6.03 14.02 17.13
N PHE A 96 -6.59 15.14 17.58
CA PHE A 96 -7.59 15.89 16.81
C PHE A 96 -7.01 16.45 15.51
N PHE A 97 -5.84 17.09 15.59
CA PHE A 97 -5.14 17.65 14.44
C PHE A 97 -4.85 16.57 13.38
N GLN A 98 -4.33 15.41 13.78
CA GLN A 98 -4.08 14.30 12.85
C GLN A 98 -5.37 13.81 12.19
N LYS A 99 -6.46 13.63 12.94
CA LYS A 99 -7.75 13.24 12.36
C LYS A 99 -8.21 14.25 11.31
N ARG A 100 -8.13 15.54 11.62
CA ARG A 100 -8.47 16.63 10.69
C ARG A 100 -7.57 16.63 9.46
N MET A 101 -6.25 16.53 9.63
CA MET A 101 -5.29 16.51 8.53
C MET A 101 -5.43 15.27 7.66
N ALA A 102 -5.69 14.11 8.25
CA ALA A 102 -5.96 12.88 7.50
C ALA A 102 -7.18 13.04 6.59
N ARG A 103 -8.26 13.67 7.07
CA ARG A 103 -9.45 13.99 6.27
C ARG A 103 -9.12 14.96 5.13
N VAL A 104 -8.42 16.06 5.43
CA VAL A 104 -8.00 17.04 4.41
C VAL A 104 -7.08 16.41 3.36
N ALA A 105 -6.15 15.55 3.78
CA ALA A 105 -5.25 14.83 2.89
C ALA A 105 -6.04 13.90 1.96
N VAL A 106 -6.97 13.13 2.50
CA VAL A 106 -7.85 12.26 1.71
C VAL A 106 -8.66 13.06 0.69
N ASP A 107 -9.31 14.15 1.10
CA ASP A 107 -10.11 14.98 0.20
C ASP A 107 -9.25 15.64 -0.89
N THR A 108 -8.01 16.00 -0.56
CA THR A 108 -7.03 16.54 -1.53
C THR A 108 -6.62 15.49 -2.56
N LEU A 109 -6.34 14.26 -2.10
CA LEU A 109 -6.00 13.15 -2.99
C LEU A 109 -7.18 12.74 -3.87
N ALA A 110 -8.40 12.70 -3.32
CA ALA A 110 -9.62 12.41 -4.08
C ALA A 110 -9.89 13.46 -5.14
N ARG A 111 -9.70 14.76 -4.83
CA ARG A 111 -9.78 15.85 -5.80
C ARG A 111 -8.74 15.72 -6.91
N ARG A 112 -7.53 15.27 -6.61
CA ARG A 112 -6.51 15.05 -7.65
C ARG A 112 -6.87 13.89 -8.57
N ILE A 113 -7.42 12.80 -8.03
CA ILE A 113 -7.80 11.63 -8.84
C ILE A 113 -9.05 11.93 -9.69
N VAL A 114 -10.04 12.64 -9.12
CA VAL A 114 -11.27 13.04 -9.80
C VAL A 114 -11.43 14.57 -9.66
N PRO A 115 -10.81 15.36 -10.56
CA PRO A 115 -10.85 16.82 -10.49
C PRO A 115 -12.27 17.39 -10.60
N THR A 116 -13.05 16.87 -11.55
CA THR A 116 -14.42 17.31 -11.80
C THR A 116 -15.41 16.32 -11.18
N VAL A 117 -16.33 16.80 -10.35
CA VAL A 117 -17.38 15.97 -9.77
C VAL A 117 -18.37 15.58 -10.86
N SER A 118 -18.55 14.29 -11.09
CA SER A 118 -19.51 13.78 -12.07
C SER A 118 -19.94 12.35 -11.74
N ARG A 119 -21.25 12.10 -11.80
CA ARG A 119 -21.80 10.74 -11.66
C ARG A 119 -21.54 9.85 -12.88
N LEU A 120 -21.20 10.46 -14.01
CA LEU A 120 -20.79 9.76 -15.23
C LEU A 120 -19.35 9.27 -15.15
N THR A 121 -18.53 9.84 -14.25
CA THR A 121 -17.20 9.33 -13.98
C THR A 121 -17.30 8.08 -13.12
N CYS A 122 -16.81 6.96 -13.64
CA CYS A 122 -16.72 5.70 -12.91
C CYS A 122 -15.31 5.46 -12.37
N VAL A 123 -15.20 5.04 -11.12
CA VAL A 123 -13.93 4.70 -10.46
C VAL A 123 -13.99 3.25 -9.97
N ALA A 124 -13.08 2.42 -10.43
CA ALA A 124 -12.88 1.09 -9.86
C ALA A 124 -12.00 1.19 -8.62
N TYR A 125 -12.47 0.64 -7.50
CA TYR A 125 -11.73 0.65 -6.24
C TYR A 125 -11.56 -0.77 -5.70
N GLY A 126 -10.31 -1.13 -5.36
CA GLY A 126 -9.99 -2.43 -4.78
C GLY A 126 -10.30 -2.47 -3.28
N ASP A 127 -11.03 -3.48 -2.84
CA ASP A 127 -11.39 -3.66 -1.42
C ASP A 127 -10.30 -4.41 -0.65
N TRP A 128 -9.13 -3.78 -0.52
CA TRP A 128 -8.07 -4.33 0.31
C TRP A 128 -8.44 -4.24 1.79
N SER A 129 -8.98 -5.33 2.34
CA SER A 129 -9.12 -5.53 3.77
C SER A 129 -7.81 -6.10 4.33
N ARG A 130 -7.11 -5.30 5.13
CA ARG A 130 -5.96 -5.79 5.90
C ARG A 130 -6.49 -6.56 7.12
N ARG A 131 -6.09 -7.83 7.29
CA ARG A 131 -6.46 -8.61 8.49
C ARG A 131 -5.66 -8.18 9.73
N ASP A 132 -4.36 -7.87 9.54
CA ASP A 132 -3.49 -7.43 10.64
C ASP A 132 -2.61 -6.22 10.27
N GLY A 133 -2.55 -5.23 11.15
CA GLY A 133 -1.66 -4.09 11.02
C GLY A 133 -0.18 -4.50 11.07
N ILE A 134 0.59 -4.32 9.99
CA ILE A 134 2.07 -4.35 10.04
C ILE A 134 2.50 -3.30 11.07
N LYS A 135 3.15 -3.79 12.14
CA LYS A 135 3.63 -3.04 13.31
C LYS A 135 4.40 -1.79 12.85
N GLY A 136 4.14 -0.65 13.49
CA GLY A 136 4.87 0.60 13.25
C GLY A 136 4.49 1.38 11.98
N HIS A 137 3.58 0.86 11.15
CA HIS A 137 3.12 1.60 9.97
C HIS A 137 1.82 2.35 10.25
N ALA A 138 1.86 3.66 10.03
CA ALA A 138 0.68 4.52 10.08
C ALA A 138 -0.44 3.96 9.17
N PRO A 139 -1.70 4.07 9.61
CA PRO A 139 -2.86 3.54 8.90
C PRO A 139 -2.95 4.13 7.49
N ILE A 140 -3.37 3.30 6.54
CA ILE A 140 -3.60 3.68 5.15
C ILE A 140 -5.08 4.07 5.03
N PRO A 141 -5.43 5.15 4.33
CA PRO A 141 -6.80 5.68 4.30
C PRO A 141 -7.68 4.92 3.29
N VAL A 142 -7.70 3.59 3.31
CA VAL A 142 -8.41 2.79 2.30
C VAL A 142 -9.91 3.12 2.29
N LYS A 143 -10.58 2.98 3.45
CA LYS A 143 -12.01 3.29 3.58
C LYS A 143 -12.30 4.77 3.34
N GLY A 144 -11.54 5.67 4.01
CA GLY A 144 -11.74 7.10 3.88
C GLY A 144 -11.54 7.62 2.44
N LEU A 145 -10.56 7.09 1.70
CA LEU A 145 -10.35 7.46 0.30
C LEU A 145 -11.48 6.96 -0.60
N LYS A 146 -11.99 5.75 -0.38
CA LYS A 146 -13.17 5.23 -1.09
C LYS A 146 -14.37 6.16 -0.88
N GLU A 147 -14.66 6.52 0.36
CA GLU A 147 -15.77 7.43 0.70
C GLU A 147 -15.59 8.82 0.07
N ALA A 148 -14.38 9.36 0.06
CA ALA A 148 -14.11 10.65 -0.57
C ALA A 148 -14.25 10.60 -2.09
N LEU A 149 -13.87 9.50 -2.73
CA LEU A 149 -14.08 9.28 -4.16
C LEU A 149 -15.56 9.10 -4.51
N GLN A 150 -16.33 8.40 -3.67
CA GLN A 150 -17.80 8.21 -3.85
C GLN A 150 -18.58 9.52 -3.84
N LYS A 151 -18.06 10.55 -3.17
CA LYS A 151 -18.65 11.90 -3.21
C LYS A 151 -18.41 12.63 -4.53
N ARG A 152 -17.43 12.18 -5.33
CA ARG A 152 -17.00 12.85 -6.57
C ARG A 152 -17.34 12.06 -7.83
N ALA A 153 -17.46 10.73 -7.72
CA ALA A 153 -17.65 9.80 -8.82
C ALA A 153 -18.46 8.58 -8.39
N THR A 154 -18.95 7.82 -9.36
CA THR A 154 -19.58 6.52 -9.13
C THR A 154 -18.48 5.48 -8.89
N CYS A 155 -18.34 4.99 -7.66
CA CYS A 155 -17.32 3.99 -7.33
C CYS A 155 -17.87 2.56 -7.40
N HIS A 156 -17.25 1.74 -8.23
CA HIS A 156 -17.52 0.30 -8.32
C HIS A 156 -16.48 -0.48 -7.50
N GLN A 157 -16.95 -1.43 -6.71
CA GLN A 157 -16.09 -2.27 -5.90
C GLN A 157 -15.59 -3.45 -6.75
N SER A 158 -14.32 -3.40 -7.15
CA SER A 158 -13.72 -4.49 -7.91
C SER A 158 -13.19 -5.57 -6.95
N LEU A 159 -13.79 -6.75 -6.99
CA LEU A 159 -13.33 -7.92 -6.23
C LEU A 159 -12.01 -8.45 -6.81
N SER A 160 -10.91 -8.28 -6.07
CA SER A 160 -9.59 -8.93 -6.26
C SER A 160 -8.85 -8.66 -7.58
N SER A 161 -7.75 -7.92 -7.50
CA SER A 161 -6.76 -7.71 -8.57
C SER A 161 -5.51 -8.60 -8.42
N VAL A 162 -5.49 -9.52 -7.45
CA VAL A 162 -4.34 -10.40 -7.18
C VAL A 162 -4.60 -11.78 -7.77
N GLN A 163 -4.83 -11.81 -9.08
CA GLN A 163 -4.47 -12.98 -9.88
C GLN A 163 -3.30 -12.54 -10.75
N CYS A 164 -2.22 -13.32 -10.71
CA CYS A 164 -1.11 -13.20 -11.64
C CYS A 164 -1.66 -13.14 -13.08
N PRO A 165 -1.00 -12.40 -13.97
CA PRO A 165 -1.58 -12.04 -15.25
C PRO A 165 -1.78 -13.31 -16.10
N THR A 166 -3.00 -13.52 -16.57
CA THR A 166 -3.10 -13.45 -18.02
C THR A 166 -3.63 -12.05 -18.32
N PRO A 167 -2.89 -11.23 -19.10
CA PRO A 167 -3.48 -10.06 -19.69
C PRO A 167 -4.73 -10.51 -20.47
N VAL A 168 -5.67 -9.59 -20.68
CA VAL A 168 -6.79 -9.77 -21.59
C VAL A 168 -6.24 -9.92 -23.02
N PHE A 169 -5.74 -11.11 -23.32
CA PHE A 169 -5.45 -11.64 -24.65
C PHE A 169 -5.78 -13.13 -24.59
N PRO A 170 -6.47 -13.67 -25.61
CA PRO A 170 -6.91 -15.05 -25.61
C PRO A 170 -5.73 -15.98 -25.36
N LYS A 171 -5.87 -16.85 -24.36
CA LYS A 171 -4.95 -17.97 -24.16
C LYS A 171 -5.05 -18.83 -25.42
N SER A 172 -4.00 -18.85 -26.25
CA SER A 172 -3.79 -20.03 -27.09
C SER A 172 -3.52 -21.19 -26.14
N VAL A 173 -4.24 -22.28 -26.40
CA VAL A 173 -4.32 -23.48 -25.59
C VAL A 173 -2.95 -24.19 -25.57
N ASP A 174 -2.74 -24.96 -24.50
CA ASP A 174 -1.59 -25.80 -24.17
C ASP A 174 -0.35 -25.12 -23.56
N ASN A 175 -0.33 -25.09 -22.22
CA ASN A 175 0.91 -25.01 -21.46
C ASN A 175 1.23 -26.39 -20.86
N PRO A 176 2.41 -26.98 -21.14
CA PRO A 176 2.80 -28.23 -20.52
C PRO A 176 3.11 -28.05 -19.02
N LYS A 177 2.78 -29.08 -18.23
CA LYS A 177 2.97 -29.14 -16.78
C LYS A 177 4.45 -28.94 -16.40
N ARG A 178 4.75 -28.01 -15.48
CA ARG A 178 6.10 -27.82 -14.90
C ARG A 178 6.51 -29.08 -14.11
N LYS A 179 7.51 -29.83 -14.60
CA LYS A 179 8.29 -30.77 -13.78
C LYS A 179 9.40 -30.00 -13.04
N LYS A 180 9.46 -30.11 -11.71
CA LYS A 180 10.67 -29.78 -10.95
C LYS A 180 11.66 -30.94 -11.10
N VAL A 181 12.86 -30.68 -11.60
CA VAL A 181 13.96 -31.65 -11.57
C VAL A 181 15.21 -31.00 -10.99
N LYS A 182 15.90 -31.77 -10.16
CA LYS A 182 17.06 -31.43 -9.34
C LYS A 182 18.24 -30.87 -10.15
N GLY A 183 18.58 -29.62 -9.87
CA GLY A 183 19.97 -29.25 -9.58
C GLY A 183 21.01 -29.22 -10.69
N LYS A 184 20.66 -29.00 -11.97
CA LYS A 184 21.68 -28.65 -13.00
C LYS A 184 21.18 -27.57 -13.95
N VAL A 185 21.89 -26.44 -13.95
CA VAL A 185 21.84 -25.37 -14.94
C VAL A 185 22.78 -25.76 -16.08
N LEU A 186 22.36 -25.58 -17.33
CA LEU A 186 23.27 -25.48 -18.46
C LEU A 186 23.01 -24.19 -19.26
N PRO A 187 24.05 -23.66 -19.91
CA PRO A 187 24.23 -22.23 -20.11
C PRO A 187 24.02 -21.78 -21.56
N ARG A 188 23.87 -20.45 -21.70
CA ARG A 188 24.20 -19.54 -22.83
C ARG A 188 23.06 -18.55 -23.06
N ASP A 189 23.28 -17.25 -23.26
CA ASP A 189 24.52 -16.49 -23.22
C ASP A 189 24.15 -14.99 -23.16
N TRP A 190 25.00 -14.21 -22.46
CA TRP A 190 25.46 -12.87 -22.86
C TRP A 190 24.47 -11.67 -23.02
N PHE A 191 24.70 -10.46 -22.49
CA PHE A 191 25.94 -9.86 -22.03
C PHE A 191 25.64 -8.73 -21.03
N GLN A 192 25.98 -9.03 -19.77
CA GLN A 192 26.70 -8.13 -18.86
C GLN A 192 25.96 -6.95 -18.24
N THR A 193 24.93 -7.27 -17.45
CA THR A 193 24.98 -6.89 -16.03
C THR A 193 24.10 -7.84 -15.23
N GLU A 194 24.64 -8.42 -14.15
CA GLU A 194 23.87 -9.30 -13.25
C GLU A 194 22.68 -8.53 -12.67
N ILE A 195 21.49 -8.67 -13.28
CA ILE A 195 20.25 -8.37 -12.57
C ILE A 195 20.07 -9.51 -11.58
N GLN A 196 20.66 -9.37 -10.38
CA GLN A 196 20.32 -10.21 -9.25
C GLN A 196 18.80 -10.25 -9.17
N SER A 197 18.20 -11.42 -9.38
CA SER A 197 16.77 -11.65 -9.22
C SER A 197 16.40 -11.52 -7.74
N ARG A 198 16.37 -10.28 -7.26
CA ARG A 198 15.92 -9.99 -5.92
C ARG A 198 14.41 -10.15 -5.91
N HIS A 199 13.92 -11.01 -5.03
CA HIS A 199 12.49 -11.17 -4.79
C HIS A 199 11.90 -9.80 -4.40
N CYS A 200 11.26 -9.13 -5.37
CA CYS A 200 10.72 -7.79 -5.21
C CYS A 200 9.21 -7.86 -5.21
N HIS A 201 8.59 -7.65 -4.04
CA HIS A 201 7.12 -7.71 -3.89
C HIS A 201 6.36 -6.64 -4.70
N VAL A 202 7.06 -5.68 -5.28
CA VAL A 202 6.52 -4.53 -6.02
C VAL A 202 6.39 -4.82 -7.52
N VAL A 203 7.15 -5.78 -8.05
CA VAL A 203 7.26 -6.03 -9.49
C VAL A 203 6.82 -7.46 -9.81
N LEU A 204 6.03 -7.63 -10.86
CA LEU A 204 5.58 -8.91 -11.36
C LEU A 204 6.33 -9.25 -12.64
N LEU A 205 6.86 -10.47 -12.74
CA LEU A 205 7.38 -11.00 -14.00
C LEU A 205 6.20 -11.39 -14.91
N CYS A 206 6.22 -10.94 -16.16
CA CYS A 206 5.27 -11.41 -17.17
C CYS A 206 5.83 -12.67 -17.84
N GLU A 207 5.09 -13.78 -17.77
CA GLU A 207 5.49 -15.03 -18.44
C GLU A 207 5.10 -15.05 -19.93
N ASN A 208 4.40 -14.02 -20.42
CA ASN A 208 3.98 -13.94 -21.81
C ASN A 208 5.13 -13.44 -22.69
N LYS A 209 5.62 -14.31 -23.59
CA LYS A 209 6.72 -14.02 -24.53
C LYS A 209 6.44 -12.86 -25.49
N ILE A 210 5.17 -12.52 -25.71
CA ILE A 210 4.73 -11.43 -26.61
C ILE A 210 4.65 -10.09 -25.84
N CYS A 211 4.63 -10.12 -24.51
CA CYS A 211 4.60 -8.91 -23.71
C CYS A 211 5.99 -8.25 -23.70
N GLN A 212 6.12 -7.12 -24.40
CA GLN A 212 7.37 -6.34 -24.43
C GLN A 212 7.84 -5.89 -23.02
N ALA A 213 6.89 -5.72 -22.09
CA ALA A 213 7.22 -5.48 -20.69
C ALA A 213 7.48 -6.80 -19.97
N MET A 214 8.76 -7.16 -19.80
CA MET A 214 9.17 -8.33 -19.01
C MET A 214 8.73 -8.22 -17.55
N TYR A 215 8.64 -6.99 -17.02
CA TYR A 215 8.33 -6.69 -15.64
C TYR A 215 7.25 -5.61 -15.53
N TRP A 216 6.29 -5.81 -14.64
CA TRP A 216 5.20 -4.87 -14.36
C TRP A 216 5.22 -4.40 -12.91
N ASP A 217 5.01 -3.10 -12.68
CA ASP A 217 4.66 -2.62 -11.35
C ASP A 217 3.30 -3.23 -10.93
N ARG A 218 3.26 -3.83 -9.75
CA ARG A 218 2.08 -4.55 -9.24
C ARG A 218 0.87 -3.64 -9.08
N ALA A 219 1.06 -2.40 -8.66
CA ALA A 219 -0.03 -1.44 -8.47
C ALA A 219 -0.55 -0.94 -9.82
N VAL A 220 0.35 -0.68 -10.78
CA VAL A 220 -0.03 -0.31 -12.16
C VAL A 220 -0.79 -1.46 -12.83
N ASN A 221 -0.30 -2.69 -12.73
CA ASN A 221 -0.97 -3.87 -13.29
C ASN A 221 -2.36 -4.07 -12.66
N ALA A 222 -2.46 -3.94 -11.33
CA ALA A 222 -3.74 -3.99 -10.63
C ALA A 222 -4.71 -2.91 -11.12
N ALA A 223 -4.25 -1.67 -11.28
CA ALA A 223 -5.06 -0.56 -11.78
C ALA A 223 -5.56 -0.81 -13.21
N ILE A 224 -4.70 -1.32 -14.10
CA ILE A 224 -5.09 -1.68 -15.47
C ILE A 224 -6.16 -2.78 -15.45
N ASN A 225 -5.97 -3.84 -14.67
CA ASN A 225 -6.94 -4.93 -14.56
C ASN A 225 -8.29 -4.44 -14.03
N MET A 226 -8.28 -3.59 -13.00
CA MET A 226 -9.51 -2.99 -12.46
C MET A 226 -10.22 -2.11 -13.47
N LEU A 227 -9.49 -1.35 -14.30
CA LEU A 227 -10.08 -0.53 -15.35
C LEU A 227 -10.77 -1.38 -16.44
N GLU A 228 -10.13 -2.46 -16.89
CA GLU A 228 -10.72 -3.34 -17.90
C GLU A 228 -11.94 -4.09 -17.34
N LEU A 229 -11.91 -4.52 -16.07
CA LEU A 229 -13.07 -5.10 -15.39
C LEU A 229 -14.24 -4.12 -15.32
N LEU A 230 -13.97 -2.86 -14.94
CA LEU A 230 -14.98 -1.82 -14.89
C LEU A 230 -15.60 -1.55 -16.26
N LYS A 231 -14.81 -1.47 -17.32
CA LYS A 231 -15.32 -1.29 -18.69
C LYS A 231 -16.25 -2.44 -19.09
N SER A 232 -15.85 -3.68 -18.79
CA SER A 232 -16.66 -4.87 -19.08
C SER A 232 -18.00 -4.84 -18.33
N GLU A 233 -17.98 -4.44 -17.05
CA GLU A 233 -19.18 -4.30 -16.21
C GLU A 233 -20.12 -3.21 -16.74
N VAL A 234 -19.60 -2.00 -17.03
CA VAL A 234 -20.38 -0.88 -17.57
C VAL A 234 -20.98 -1.22 -18.94
N GLN A 235 -20.30 -2.04 -19.75
CA GLN A 235 -20.80 -2.51 -21.04
C GLN A 235 -21.76 -3.72 -20.94
N GLY A 236 -22.08 -4.20 -19.73
CA GLY A 236 -22.96 -5.36 -19.54
C GLY A 236 -22.35 -6.70 -19.99
N ARG A 237 -21.04 -6.77 -20.24
CA ARG A 237 -20.35 -7.98 -20.75
C ARG A 237 -19.98 -8.97 -19.65
N GLY A 238 -20.30 -8.64 -18.40
CA GLY A 238 -19.97 -9.44 -17.23
C GLY A 238 -18.46 -9.53 -16.99
N ARG A 239 -18.04 -10.48 -16.16
CA ARG A 239 -16.63 -10.65 -15.79
C ARG A 239 -15.86 -11.40 -16.85
N MET A 240 -14.72 -10.84 -17.28
CA MET A 240 -13.83 -11.48 -18.26
C MET A 240 -13.32 -12.84 -17.76
N GLN A 241 -13.19 -13.82 -18.67
CA GLN A 241 -12.85 -15.22 -18.35
C GLN A 241 -11.65 -15.38 -17.38
N PRO A 242 -10.52 -14.66 -17.53
CA PRO A 242 -9.39 -14.79 -16.60
C PRO A 242 -9.68 -14.42 -15.15
N PHE A 243 -10.79 -13.70 -14.91
CA PHE A 243 -11.18 -13.19 -13.60
C PHE A 243 -12.45 -13.85 -13.07
N LYS A 244 -13.09 -14.76 -13.81
CA LYS A 244 -14.22 -15.54 -13.28
C LYS A 244 -13.72 -16.43 -12.14
N ARG A 245 -14.49 -16.50 -11.05
CA ARG A 245 -14.20 -17.44 -9.96
C ARG A 245 -14.60 -18.84 -10.46
N SER A 246 -13.66 -19.77 -10.37
CA SER A 246 -13.93 -21.22 -10.46
C SER A 246 -14.69 -21.69 -9.24
#